data_AF-T1H1T7-F1
#
_entry.id   AF-T1H1T7-F1
#
_cell.length_a   1.000
_cell.length_b   1.000
_cell.length_c   1.000
_cell.angle_alpha   90.00
_cell.angle_beta   90.00
_cell.angle_gamma   90.00
#
_symmetry.space_group_name_H-M   'P 1'
#
loop_
_entity.id
_entity.type
_entity.pdbx_description
1 polymer ?
#
loop_
_entity_poly.entity_id
_entity_poly.type
_entity_poly.pdbx_seq_one_letter_code
_entity_poly.pdbx_strand_id
1 'polypeptide(L)'
;MKKVGNQAQKEKYLPKLAGEYAGSFALTEPTAGSDAFSLKTVAKKDGDDYIINGTKMFISNSDVAGVFLVFANAKPEAGYKGITTFIVDRDTPGFTVGKKENKLGIRASGTCMLHFDNVRVPKSNILGEFGHGYKYAAAYLNEGRIGIGAQMVGLAQGCFDATIPYLLERKQFGNDIYSFQSMQHQIATIATEIEAARLLTYNAARLKEAGVEFTKEAAMAKYYASEVAQRATIKCIDWMGGVGFTKDFPQEKFYRDCKIGAIYEGTTNMQLSTIAKYIRKEYSS
;
A
#
# COMPACT_ATOMS: atom_id res chain seq x y z
N MET A 1 -12.12 -0.81 -10.13
CA MET A 1 -12.80 -0.52 -11.42
C MET A 1 -12.98 -1.75 -12.31
N LYS A 2 -11.92 -2.42 -12.79
CA LYS A 2 -12.01 -3.61 -13.70
C LYS A 2 -13.06 -4.68 -13.27
N LYS A 3 -13.13 -4.99 -11.98
CA LYS A 3 -14.00 -6.05 -11.44
C LYS A 3 -15.49 -5.67 -11.30
N VAL A 4 -15.79 -4.42 -10.95
CA VAL A 4 -17.15 -4.02 -10.51
C VAL A 4 -17.72 -2.82 -11.27
N GLY A 5 -16.94 -2.20 -12.16
CA GLY A 5 -17.42 -1.12 -13.00
C GLY A 5 -18.33 -1.63 -14.11
N ASN A 6 -19.35 -0.84 -14.45
CA ASN A 6 -20.17 -1.10 -15.62
C ASN A 6 -19.38 -0.81 -16.92
N GLN A 7 -19.96 -1.15 -18.08
CA GLN A 7 -19.27 -1.02 -19.37
C GLN A 7 -18.87 0.44 -19.67
N ALA A 8 -19.79 1.39 -19.51
CA ALA A 8 -19.52 2.81 -19.76
C ALA A 8 -18.39 3.36 -18.86
N GLN A 9 -18.36 2.97 -17.59
CA GLN A 9 -17.26 3.32 -16.67
C GLN A 9 -15.94 2.72 -17.14
N LYS A 10 -15.93 1.44 -17.56
CA LYS A 10 -14.71 0.77 -18.04
C LYS A 10 -14.16 1.46 -19.29
N GLU A 11 -15.01 1.75 -20.26
CA GLU A 11 -14.63 2.44 -21.51
C GLU A 11 -14.13 3.86 -21.24
N LYS A 12 -14.77 4.61 -20.33
CA LYS A 12 -14.35 5.98 -19.99
C LYS A 12 -12.97 6.02 -19.31
N TYR A 13 -12.72 5.12 -18.35
CA TYR A 13 -11.61 5.30 -17.41
C TYR A 13 -10.45 4.32 -17.59
N LEU A 14 -10.66 3.08 -18.03
CA LEU A 14 -9.57 2.09 -18.11
C LEU A 14 -8.50 2.46 -19.16
N PRO A 15 -8.84 2.96 -20.37
CA PRO A 15 -7.82 3.40 -21.32
C PRO A 15 -6.94 4.52 -20.77
N LYS A 16 -7.55 5.50 -20.10
CA LYS A 16 -6.84 6.63 -19.49
C LYS A 16 -5.92 6.19 -18.34
N LEU A 17 -6.40 5.27 -17.51
CA LEU A 17 -5.59 4.66 -16.44
C LEU A 17 -4.43 3.80 -16.95
N ALA A 18 -4.47 3.37 -18.22
CA ALA A 18 -3.41 2.58 -18.83
C ALA A 18 -2.32 3.43 -19.50
N GLY A 19 -2.57 4.71 -19.81
CA GLY A 19 -1.62 5.50 -20.59
C GLY A 19 -1.61 7.02 -20.40
N GLU A 20 -2.63 7.63 -19.78
CA GLU A 20 -2.74 9.09 -19.68
C GLU A 20 -2.47 9.61 -18.25
N TYR A 21 -3.10 9.02 -17.24
CA TYR A 21 -2.96 9.48 -15.86
C TYR A 21 -3.02 8.34 -14.84
N ALA A 22 -2.50 8.62 -13.64
CA ALA A 22 -2.66 7.74 -12.49
C ALA A 22 -4.07 7.82 -11.88
N GLY A 23 -4.44 6.79 -11.13
CA GLY A 23 -5.61 6.81 -10.25
C GLY A 23 -5.20 6.81 -8.77
N SER A 24 -6.08 7.32 -7.92
CA SER A 24 -5.91 7.32 -6.47
C SER A 24 -7.03 6.57 -5.74
N PHE A 25 -6.67 5.88 -4.66
CA PHE A 25 -7.59 5.14 -3.79
C PHE A 25 -7.78 5.93 -2.49
N ALA A 26 -8.97 6.45 -2.25
CA ALA A 26 -9.25 7.43 -1.19
C ALA A 26 -10.17 6.86 -0.10
N LEU A 27 -9.57 6.10 0.82
CA LEU A 27 -10.26 5.46 1.94
C LEU A 27 -9.98 6.16 3.28
N THR A 28 -8.70 6.27 3.64
CA THR A 28 -8.21 6.75 4.93
C THR A 28 -8.59 8.21 5.20
N GLU A 29 -8.87 8.50 6.47
CA GLU A 29 -9.18 9.83 6.99
C GLU A 29 -8.29 10.16 8.18
N PRO A 30 -8.19 11.43 8.59
CA PRO A 30 -7.43 11.82 9.78
C PRO A 30 -7.83 11.03 11.04
N THR A 31 -9.11 10.65 11.15
CA THR A 31 -9.66 9.90 12.28
C THR A 31 -9.86 8.41 12.00
N ALA A 32 -9.59 7.92 10.79
CA ALA A 32 -9.89 6.54 10.38
C ALA A 32 -8.79 5.97 9.47
N GLY A 33 -7.82 5.29 10.10
CA GLY A 33 -6.72 4.56 9.45
C GLY A 33 -6.93 3.05 9.49
N SER A 34 -6.44 2.40 10.56
CA SER A 34 -6.64 0.95 10.78
C SER A 34 -8.11 0.58 10.90
N ASP A 35 -8.91 1.42 11.56
CA ASP A 35 -10.37 1.32 11.59
C ASP A 35 -10.97 2.05 10.36
N ALA A 36 -10.65 1.55 9.17
CA ALA A 36 -10.96 2.24 7.91
C ALA A 36 -12.47 2.45 7.68
N PHE A 37 -13.33 1.68 8.35
CA PHE A 37 -14.78 1.72 8.14
C PHE A 37 -15.53 2.63 9.12
N SER A 38 -14.83 3.31 10.03
CA SER A 38 -15.39 4.41 10.84
C SER A 38 -15.25 5.78 10.17
N LEU A 39 -14.95 5.80 8.87
CA LEU A 39 -14.86 6.99 8.02
C LEU A 39 -16.09 7.92 8.19
N LYS A 40 -15.83 9.23 8.15
CA LYS A 40 -16.76 10.33 8.38
C LYS A 40 -17.11 11.10 7.11
N THR A 41 -16.39 10.92 6.01
CA THR A 41 -16.79 11.48 4.72
C THR A 41 -18.17 10.95 4.35
N VAL A 42 -19.13 11.84 4.10
CA VAL A 42 -20.52 11.51 3.79
C VAL A 42 -20.84 11.80 2.34
N ALA A 43 -21.77 11.05 1.77
CA ALA A 43 -22.35 11.29 0.45
C ALA A 43 -23.87 11.39 0.58
N LYS A 44 -24.41 12.60 0.65
CA LYS A 44 -25.86 12.82 0.80
C LYS A 44 -26.52 12.81 -0.57
N LYS A 45 -27.56 12.00 -0.76
CA LYS A 45 -28.35 12.01 -1.99
C LYS A 45 -29.06 13.37 -2.17
N ASP A 46 -28.98 13.93 -3.37
CA ASP A 46 -29.62 15.18 -3.78
C ASP A 46 -30.14 15.05 -5.22
N GLY A 47 -31.44 14.84 -5.36
CA GLY A 47 -32.04 14.43 -6.64
C GLY A 47 -31.49 13.09 -7.14
N ASP A 48 -30.93 13.08 -8.35
CA ASP A 48 -30.26 11.93 -8.95
C ASP A 48 -28.75 11.86 -8.64
N ASP A 49 -28.22 12.85 -7.92
CA ASP A 49 -26.81 12.97 -7.60
C ASP A 49 -26.53 12.72 -6.11
N TYR A 50 -25.25 12.75 -5.76
CA TYR A 50 -24.75 12.75 -4.39
C TYR A 50 -23.85 13.95 -4.15
N ILE A 51 -24.00 14.57 -2.99
CA ILE A 51 -23.13 15.64 -2.50
C ILE A 51 -22.18 15.04 -1.48
N ILE A 52 -20.88 15.02 -1.82
CA ILE A 52 -19.83 14.50 -0.96
C ILE A 52 -19.22 15.64 -0.15
N ASN A 53 -19.15 15.43 1.17
CA ASN A 53 -18.49 16.33 2.11
C ASN A 53 -17.56 15.55 3.03
N GLY A 54 -16.35 16.04 3.24
CA GLY A 54 -15.38 15.41 4.14
C GLY A 54 -13.93 15.66 3.77
N THR A 55 -13.04 14.87 4.36
CA THR A 55 -11.61 14.93 4.09
C THR A 55 -11.00 13.54 4.12
N LYS A 56 -10.15 13.26 3.13
CA LYS A 56 -9.31 12.06 3.08
C LYS A 56 -7.87 12.43 3.35
N MET A 57 -7.11 11.48 3.90
CA MET A 57 -5.72 11.68 4.31
C MET A 57 -4.83 10.56 3.81
N PHE A 58 -3.58 10.89 3.51
CA PHE A 58 -2.55 9.96 3.03
C PHE A 58 -2.86 9.33 1.66
N ILE A 59 -3.41 10.10 0.72
CA ILE A 59 -3.80 9.55 -0.58
C ILE A 59 -2.62 9.58 -1.55
N SER A 60 -2.07 8.40 -1.83
CA SER A 60 -0.98 8.22 -2.80
C SER A 60 -1.40 8.56 -4.22
N ASN A 61 -0.46 9.09 -5.01
CA ASN A 61 -0.60 9.58 -6.39
C ASN A 61 -1.56 10.77 -6.56
N SER A 62 -2.11 11.31 -5.47
CA SER A 62 -3.16 12.35 -5.54
C SER A 62 -2.69 13.65 -6.21
N ASP A 63 -1.39 13.92 -6.22
CA ASP A 63 -0.80 15.05 -6.91
C ASP A 63 -0.92 14.96 -8.44
N VAL A 64 -0.87 13.75 -8.99
CA VAL A 64 -0.88 13.47 -10.43
C VAL A 64 -2.11 12.69 -10.90
N ALA A 65 -2.97 12.25 -10.00
CA ALA A 65 -4.12 11.43 -10.35
C ALA A 65 -5.20 12.26 -11.07
N GLY A 66 -5.69 11.72 -12.19
CA GLY A 66 -6.83 12.27 -12.93
C GLY A 66 -8.18 11.80 -12.41
N VAL A 67 -8.20 10.68 -11.66
CA VAL A 67 -9.42 10.08 -11.12
C VAL A 67 -9.19 9.48 -9.73
N PHE A 68 -10.21 9.58 -8.88
CA PHE A 68 -10.19 9.15 -7.49
C PHE A 68 -11.32 8.16 -7.22
N LEU A 69 -10.99 7.02 -6.60
CA LEU A 69 -11.96 6.10 -6.04
C LEU A 69 -12.18 6.48 -4.57
N VAL A 70 -13.29 7.18 -4.31
CA VAL A 70 -13.60 7.78 -3.01
C VAL A 70 -14.60 6.91 -2.26
N PHE A 71 -14.24 6.53 -1.04
CA PHE A 71 -15.14 5.79 -0.14
C PHE A 71 -15.82 6.78 0.79
N ALA A 72 -17.13 6.94 0.64
CA ALA A 72 -17.95 7.84 1.46
C ALA A 72 -19.18 7.10 1.98
N ASN A 73 -19.66 7.48 3.16
CA ASN A 73 -20.85 6.87 3.74
C ASN A 73 -22.10 7.55 3.17
N ALA A 74 -22.82 6.83 2.33
CA ALA A 74 -24.04 7.30 1.69
C ALA A 74 -25.31 6.92 2.47
N LYS A 75 -25.16 6.16 3.57
CA LYS A 75 -26.24 5.74 4.46
C LYS A 75 -25.70 5.59 5.91
N PRO A 76 -25.38 6.69 6.61
CA PRO A 76 -24.70 6.65 7.91
C PRO A 76 -25.38 5.77 8.96
N GLU A 77 -26.70 5.71 8.96
CA GLU A 77 -27.51 4.88 9.86
C GLU A 77 -27.32 3.37 9.66
N ALA A 78 -26.79 2.95 8.50
CA ALA A 78 -26.41 1.56 8.22
C ALA A 78 -24.96 1.23 8.62
N GLY A 79 -24.25 2.16 9.27
CA GLY A 79 -22.85 2.00 9.65
C GLY A 79 -21.95 1.74 8.44
N TYR A 80 -21.04 0.77 8.55
CA TYR A 80 -20.12 0.42 7.44
C TYR A 80 -20.84 -0.09 6.19
N LYS A 81 -22.08 -0.61 6.32
CA LYS A 81 -22.90 -1.07 5.18
C LYS A 81 -23.49 0.09 4.37
N GLY A 82 -23.34 1.34 4.83
CA GLY A 82 -23.66 2.53 4.05
C GLY A 82 -22.49 3.04 3.20
N ILE A 83 -21.27 2.51 3.40
CA ILE A 83 -20.09 2.93 2.65
C ILE A 83 -20.26 2.54 1.18
N THR A 84 -20.18 3.54 0.32
CA THR A 84 -20.31 3.42 -1.13
C THR A 84 -19.04 3.96 -1.79
N THR A 85 -18.64 3.35 -2.90
CA THR A 85 -17.48 3.79 -3.67
C THR A 85 -17.95 4.70 -4.81
N PHE A 86 -17.39 5.90 -4.88
CA PHE A 86 -17.66 6.90 -5.90
C PHE A 86 -16.43 7.11 -6.77
N ILE A 87 -16.64 7.32 -8.07
CA ILE A 87 -15.61 7.78 -9.00
C ILE A 87 -15.70 9.31 -9.06
N VAL A 88 -14.63 9.99 -8.66
CA VAL A 88 -14.55 11.46 -8.67
C VAL A 88 -13.42 11.87 -9.61
N ASP A 89 -13.76 12.67 -10.61
CA ASP A 89 -12.79 13.23 -11.55
C ASP A 89 -12.03 14.38 -10.87
N ARG A 90 -10.74 14.56 -11.19
CA ARG A 90 -9.87 15.54 -10.53
C ARG A 90 -10.42 16.96 -10.53
N ASP A 91 -11.07 17.35 -11.62
CA ASP A 91 -11.53 18.73 -11.82
C ASP A 91 -13.00 18.94 -11.41
N THR A 92 -13.57 17.98 -10.65
CA THR A 92 -14.94 18.12 -10.14
C THR A 92 -15.04 19.35 -9.21
N PRO A 93 -15.97 20.30 -9.42
CA PRO A 93 -16.11 21.45 -8.55
C PRO A 93 -16.28 21.07 -7.08
N GLY A 94 -15.62 21.81 -6.19
CA GLY A 94 -15.59 21.56 -4.74
C GLY A 94 -14.58 20.49 -4.29
N PHE A 95 -13.96 19.76 -5.22
CA PHE A 95 -12.92 18.78 -4.91
C PHE A 95 -11.55 19.45 -5.00
N THR A 96 -10.75 19.33 -3.95
CA THR A 96 -9.39 19.90 -3.93
C THR A 96 -8.37 18.92 -3.41
N VAL A 97 -7.20 18.91 -4.06
CA VAL A 97 -6.02 18.17 -3.61
C VAL A 97 -5.14 19.12 -2.82
N GLY A 98 -4.87 18.77 -1.56
CA GLY A 98 -4.00 19.54 -0.69
C GLY A 98 -2.53 19.49 -1.09
N LYS A 99 -1.68 20.17 -0.32
CA LYS A 99 -0.23 20.12 -0.50
C LYS A 99 0.32 18.70 -0.28
N LYS A 100 1.45 18.42 -0.92
CA LYS A 100 2.21 17.18 -0.70
C LYS A 100 2.74 17.10 0.73
N GLU A 101 2.59 15.94 1.36
CA GLU A 101 3.20 15.62 2.64
C GLU A 101 4.74 15.50 2.53
N ASN A 102 5.47 16.11 3.47
CA ASN A 102 6.92 15.94 3.59
C ASN A 102 7.23 14.68 4.39
N LYS A 103 7.47 13.57 3.69
CA LYS A 103 7.62 12.23 4.28
C LYS A 103 9.08 11.84 4.50
N LEU A 104 9.29 10.88 5.41
CA LEU A 104 10.59 10.21 5.66
C LEU A 104 11.13 9.52 4.39
N GLY A 105 10.31 8.64 3.81
CA GLY A 105 10.64 7.80 2.64
C GLY A 105 9.58 7.90 1.56
N ILE A 106 9.79 7.18 0.45
CA ILE A 106 8.97 7.17 -0.76
C ILE A 106 8.58 8.58 -1.22
N ARG A 107 9.54 9.51 -1.09
CA ARG A 107 9.33 10.96 -1.19
C ARG A 107 8.86 11.42 -2.57
N ALA A 108 9.20 10.68 -3.61
CA ALA A 108 8.79 10.95 -4.99
C ALA A 108 7.29 10.67 -5.22
N SER A 109 6.68 9.77 -4.45
CA SER A 109 5.24 9.52 -4.53
C SER A 109 4.51 10.68 -3.84
N GLY A 110 3.67 11.40 -4.58
CA GLY A 110 2.84 12.43 -3.99
C GLY A 110 1.79 11.81 -3.08
N THR A 111 1.71 12.34 -1.87
CA THR A 111 0.75 11.94 -0.85
C THR A 111 0.14 13.22 -0.33
N CYS A 112 -1.16 13.39 -0.50
CA CYS A 112 -1.85 14.63 -0.12
C CYS A 112 -3.11 14.29 0.71
N MET A 113 -3.61 15.31 1.39
CA MET A 113 -5.00 15.33 1.82
C MET A 113 -5.91 15.62 0.61
N LEU A 114 -7.14 15.14 0.68
CA LEU A 114 -8.19 15.51 -0.26
C LEU A 114 -9.33 16.16 0.50
N HIS A 115 -9.86 17.26 0.00
CA HIS A 115 -11.01 17.94 0.60
C HIS A 115 -12.19 17.91 -0.35
N PHE A 116 -13.36 17.65 0.22
CA PHE A 116 -14.63 17.59 -0.49
C PHE A 116 -15.53 18.62 0.16
N ASP A 117 -15.78 19.73 -0.53
CA ASP A 117 -16.74 20.76 -0.16
C ASP A 117 -17.88 20.75 -1.18
N ASN A 118 -19.00 20.16 -0.80
CA ASN A 118 -20.20 20.04 -1.63
C ASN A 118 -19.94 19.47 -3.03
N VAL A 119 -19.06 18.47 -3.12
CA VAL A 119 -18.69 17.83 -4.39
C VAL A 119 -19.87 17.04 -4.95
N ARG A 120 -20.46 17.52 -6.05
CA ARG A 120 -21.58 16.87 -6.72
C ARG A 120 -21.09 15.74 -7.63
N VAL A 121 -21.60 14.54 -7.40
CA VAL A 121 -21.23 13.33 -8.14
C VAL A 121 -22.50 12.63 -8.62
N PRO A 122 -22.65 12.33 -9.92
CA PRO A 122 -23.86 11.69 -10.42
C PRO A 122 -23.97 10.25 -9.92
N LYS A 123 -25.20 9.74 -9.77
CA LYS A 123 -25.43 8.33 -9.37
C LYS A 123 -24.73 7.33 -10.30
N SER A 124 -24.54 7.66 -11.58
CA SER A 124 -23.78 6.84 -12.54
C SER A 124 -22.31 6.66 -12.19
N ASN A 125 -21.76 7.50 -11.29
CA ASN A 125 -20.38 7.40 -10.80
C ASN A 125 -20.26 6.54 -9.54
N ILE A 126 -21.33 5.92 -9.04
CA ILE A 126 -21.21 4.82 -8.07
C ILE A 126 -20.50 3.65 -8.76
N LEU A 127 -19.38 3.22 -8.19
CA LEU A 127 -18.62 2.07 -8.66
C LEU A 127 -19.12 0.80 -7.98
N GLY A 128 -19.72 -0.09 -8.77
CA GLY A 128 -20.36 -1.30 -8.25
C GLY A 128 -21.72 -0.98 -7.62
N GLU A 129 -22.02 -1.63 -6.51
CA GLU A 129 -23.32 -1.54 -5.84
C GLU A 129 -23.27 -0.57 -4.65
N PHE A 130 -24.38 0.15 -4.45
CA PHE A 130 -24.58 1.03 -3.31
C PHE A 130 -24.42 0.26 -1.99
N GLY A 131 -23.69 0.83 -1.02
CA GLY A 131 -23.45 0.20 0.29
C GLY A 131 -22.45 -0.96 0.29
N HIS A 132 -21.91 -1.36 -0.87
CA HIS A 132 -20.92 -2.43 -0.98
C HIS A 132 -19.46 -1.93 -1.02
N GLY A 133 -19.23 -0.63 -0.82
CA GLY A 133 -17.90 -0.02 -0.84
C GLY A 133 -16.94 -0.66 0.18
N TYR A 134 -17.40 -1.03 1.37
CA TYR A 134 -16.56 -1.71 2.37
C TYR A 134 -16.07 -3.09 1.89
N LYS A 135 -16.90 -3.85 1.15
CA LYS A 135 -16.52 -5.14 0.58
C LYS A 135 -15.45 -4.95 -0.50
N TYR A 136 -15.64 -3.95 -1.35
CA TYR A 136 -14.68 -3.63 -2.40
C TYR A 136 -13.35 -3.17 -1.82
N ALA A 137 -13.36 -2.27 -0.83
CA ALA A 137 -12.16 -1.85 -0.11
C ALA A 137 -11.40 -3.05 0.48
N ALA A 138 -12.09 -3.91 1.23
CA ALA A 138 -11.47 -5.09 1.84
C ALA A 138 -10.84 -6.03 0.79
N ALA A 139 -11.58 -6.33 -0.28
CA ALA A 139 -11.08 -7.18 -1.36
C ALA A 139 -9.87 -6.58 -2.07
N TYR A 140 -9.89 -5.27 -2.36
CA TYR A 140 -8.78 -4.60 -3.04
C TYR A 140 -7.54 -4.50 -2.16
N LEU A 141 -7.70 -4.25 -0.85
CA LEU A 141 -6.58 -4.26 0.10
C LEU A 141 -5.98 -5.67 0.25
N ASN A 142 -6.77 -6.74 0.19
CA ASN A 142 -6.23 -8.10 0.21
C ASN A 142 -5.31 -8.36 -0.98
N GLU A 143 -5.67 -7.88 -2.17
CA GLU A 143 -4.78 -7.94 -3.34
C GLU A 143 -3.61 -6.97 -3.23
N GLY A 144 -3.83 -5.76 -2.73
CA GLY A 144 -2.82 -4.72 -2.53
C GLY A 144 -1.69 -5.16 -1.61
N ARG A 145 -2.00 -5.93 -0.57
CA ARG A 145 -1.01 -6.54 0.35
C ARG A 145 0.04 -7.37 -0.38
N ILE A 146 -0.34 -8.13 -1.41
CA ILE A 146 0.62 -8.90 -2.23
C ILE A 146 1.57 -7.94 -2.95
N GLY A 147 1.02 -6.86 -3.52
CA GLY A 147 1.81 -5.81 -4.18
C GLY A 147 2.80 -5.12 -3.24
N ILE A 148 2.38 -4.83 -2.00
CA ILE A 148 3.29 -4.29 -0.97
C ILE A 148 4.35 -5.31 -0.57
N GLY A 149 3.98 -6.59 -0.42
CA GLY A 149 4.94 -7.67 -0.19
C GLY A 149 6.02 -7.68 -1.27
N ALA A 150 5.62 -7.63 -2.55
CA ALA A 150 6.55 -7.57 -3.68
C ALA A 150 7.44 -6.32 -3.67
N GLN A 151 6.88 -5.15 -3.37
CA GLN A 151 7.64 -3.91 -3.25
C GLN A 151 8.70 -4.02 -2.15
N MET A 152 8.35 -4.58 -0.99
CA MET A 152 9.28 -4.76 0.13
C MET A 152 10.37 -5.78 -0.18
N VAL A 153 10.05 -6.87 -0.87
CA VAL A 153 11.04 -7.83 -1.38
C VAL A 153 12.01 -7.15 -2.36
N GLY A 154 11.49 -6.40 -3.33
CA GLY A 154 12.34 -5.69 -4.30
C GLY A 154 13.23 -4.63 -3.66
N LEU A 155 12.70 -3.90 -2.67
CA LEU A 155 13.46 -2.93 -1.88
C LEU A 155 14.60 -3.60 -1.10
N ALA A 156 14.29 -4.71 -0.41
CA ALA A 156 15.28 -5.46 0.37
C ALA A 156 16.38 -6.02 -0.53
N GLN A 157 15.99 -6.63 -1.65
CA GLN A 157 16.91 -7.19 -2.63
C GLN A 157 17.80 -6.10 -3.25
N GLY A 158 17.22 -4.97 -3.69
CA GLY A 158 17.99 -3.88 -4.28
C GLY A 158 19.01 -3.26 -3.31
N CYS A 159 18.66 -3.15 -2.02
CA CYS A 159 19.60 -2.68 -1.00
C CYS A 159 20.73 -3.70 -0.77
N PHE A 160 20.39 -4.99 -0.71
CA PHE A 160 21.35 -6.08 -0.56
C PHE A 160 22.32 -6.13 -1.75
N ASP A 161 21.81 -6.12 -2.97
CA ASP A 161 22.60 -6.16 -4.21
C ASP A 161 23.51 -4.94 -4.37
N ALA A 162 23.07 -3.76 -3.92
CA ALA A 162 23.90 -2.56 -3.91
C ALA A 162 25.00 -2.59 -2.83
N THR A 163 24.90 -3.49 -1.86
CA THR A 163 25.81 -3.57 -0.71
C THR A 163 26.85 -4.67 -0.86
N ILE A 164 26.50 -5.85 -1.37
CA ILE A 164 27.43 -6.98 -1.48
C ILE A 164 28.70 -6.66 -2.28
N PRO A 165 28.65 -6.00 -3.46
CA PRO A 165 29.86 -5.61 -4.19
C PRO A 165 30.80 -4.75 -3.36
N TYR A 166 30.26 -3.80 -2.60
CA TYR A 166 31.07 -2.96 -1.69
C TYR A 166 31.79 -3.79 -0.63
N LEU A 167 31.14 -4.82 -0.06
CA LEU A 167 31.76 -5.68 0.95
C LEU A 167 32.86 -6.58 0.38
N LEU A 168 32.77 -6.95 -0.90
CA LEU A 168 33.79 -7.72 -1.62
C LEU A 168 35.00 -6.88 -2.02
N GLU A 169 34.83 -5.57 -2.21
CA GLU A 169 35.90 -4.64 -2.58
C GLU A 169 36.58 -3.98 -1.37
N ARG A 170 35.80 -3.58 -0.37
CA ARG A 170 36.29 -2.85 0.79
C ARG A 170 37.15 -3.75 1.67
N LYS A 171 38.35 -3.30 2.03
CA LYS A 171 39.26 -4.05 2.91
C LYS A 171 39.39 -3.44 4.30
N GLN A 172 39.47 -4.30 5.32
CA GLN A 172 39.92 -4.00 6.68
C GLN A 172 40.72 -5.19 7.21
N PHE A 173 41.65 -4.94 8.14
CA PHE A 173 42.50 -6.00 8.72
C PHE A 173 43.11 -6.94 7.67
N GLY A 174 43.52 -6.40 6.51
CA GLY A 174 44.14 -7.13 5.41
C GLY A 174 43.21 -7.94 4.50
N ASN A 175 41.91 -8.06 4.80
CA ASN A 175 40.95 -8.86 4.04
C ASN A 175 39.76 -8.02 3.58
N ASP A 176 38.99 -8.49 2.59
CA ASP A 176 37.71 -7.87 2.25
C ASP A 176 36.69 -8.03 3.39
N ILE A 177 35.73 -7.11 3.50
CA ILE A 177 34.74 -7.15 4.58
C ILE A 177 33.88 -8.42 4.50
N TYR A 178 33.61 -8.93 3.29
CA TYR A 178 32.82 -10.14 3.09
C TYR A 178 33.51 -11.39 3.66
N SER A 179 34.85 -11.44 3.72
CA SER A 179 35.59 -12.62 4.17
C SER A 179 35.50 -12.88 5.68
N PHE A 180 35.09 -11.90 6.49
CA PHE A 180 34.93 -12.09 7.93
C PHE A 180 33.73 -13.02 8.19
N GLN A 181 33.96 -14.15 8.86
CA GLN A 181 32.93 -15.16 9.11
C GLN A 181 31.66 -14.58 9.78
N SER A 182 31.84 -13.65 10.73
CA SER A 182 30.72 -12.95 11.38
C SER A 182 29.88 -12.10 10.41
N MET A 183 30.47 -11.60 9.34
CA MET A 183 29.76 -10.92 8.25
C MET A 183 29.03 -11.92 7.37
N GLN A 184 29.68 -13.03 6.98
CA GLN A 184 29.07 -14.07 6.16
C GLN A 184 27.79 -14.64 6.79
N HIS A 185 27.78 -14.88 8.11
CA HIS A 185 26.58 -15.35 8.80
C HIS A 185 25.42 -14.35 8.72
N GLN A 186 25.70 -13.06 8.90
CA GLN A 186 24.67 -12.03 8.80
C GLN A 186 24.15 -11.89 7.36
N ILE A 187 25.04 -11.93 6.37
CA ILE A 187 24.71 -11.86 4.94
C ILE A 187 23.84 -13.06 4.55
N ALA A 188 24.24 -14.28 4.91
CA ALA A 188 23.51 -15.50 4.63
C ALA A 188 22.11 -15.50 5.29
N THR A 189 22.00 -14.96 6.50
CA THR A 189 20.72 -14.81 7.20
C THR A 189 19.78 -13.88 6.43
N ILE A 190 20.25 -12.69 6.06
CA ILE A 190 19.44 -11.72 5.30
C ILE A 190 19.06 -12.27 3.92
N ALA A 191 19.98 -12.93 3.22
CA ALA A 191 19.69 -13.56 1.94
C ALA A 191 18.57 -14.61 2.05
N THR A 192 18.62 -15.45 3.09
CA THR A 192 17.59 -16.48 3.36
C THR A 192 16.24 -15.84 3.67
N GLU A 193 16.23 -14.78 4.48
CA GLU A 193 15.01 -14.05 4.83
C GLU A 193 14.34 -13.40 3.59
N ILE A 194 15.14 -12.80 2.70
CA ILE A 194 14.64 -12.21 1.45
C ILE A 194 14.02 -13.30 0.56
N GLU A 195 14.67 -14.46 0.46
CA GLU A 195 14.14 -15.59 -0.31
C GLU A 195 12.82 -16.11 0.27
N ALA A 196 12.74 -16.29 1.60
CA ALA A 196 11.51 -16.69 2.27
C ALA A 196 10.36 -15.67 2.02
N ALA A 197 10.66 -14.37 2.08
CA ALA A 197 9.69 -13.32 1.79
C ALA A 197 9.21 -13.35 0.33
N ARG A 198 10.12 -13.61 -0.61
CA ARG A 198 9.81 -13.78 -2.04
C ARG A 198 8.85 -14.95 -2.26
N LEU A 199 9.15 -16.11 -1.66
CA LEU A 199 8.32 -17.31 -1.79
C LEU A 199 6.91 -17.12 -1.21
N LEU A 200 6.78 -16.51 -0.03
CA LEU A 200 5.47 -16.17 0.55
C LEU A 200 4.66 -15.25 -0.37
N THR A 201 5.32 -14.24 -0.93
CA THR A 201 4.69 -13.26 -1.83
C THR A 201 4.20 -13.93 -3.12
N TYR A 202 5.05 -14.73 -3.76
CA TYR A 202 4.68 -15.42 -5.00
C TYR A 202 3.63 -16.50 -4.77
N ASN A 203 3.66 -17.20 -3.64
CA ASN A 203 2.63 -18.17 -3.31
C ASN A 203 1.25 -17.49 -3.13
N ALA A 204 1.18 -16.36 -2.41
CA ALA A 204 -0.06 -15.60 -2.27
C ALA A 204 -0.61 -15.13 -3.63
N ALA A 205 0.28 -14.70 -4.54
CA ALA A 205 -0.10 -14.35 -5.91
C ALA A 205 -0.66 -15.56 -6.69
N ARG A 206 0.01 -16.71 -6.63
CA ARG A 206 -0.43 -17.96 -7.30
C ARG A 206 -1.79 -18.43 -6.79
N LEU A 207 -2.03 -18.40 -5.48
CA LEU A 207 -3.32 -18.75 -4.89
C LEU A 207 -4.45 -17.84 -5.40
N LYS A 208 -4.19 -16.52 -5.46
CA LYS A 208 -5.11 -15.55 -6.03
C LYS A 208 -5.41 -15.85 -7.50
N GLU A 209 -4.39 -16.12 -8.31
CA GLU A 209 -4.55 -16.45 -9.74
C GLU A 209 -5.34 -17.74 -9.94
N ALA A 210 -5.17 -18.73 -9.06
CA ALA A 210 -5.92 -19.98 -9.05
C ALA A 210 -7.35 -19.85 -8.50
N GLY A 211 -7.78 -18.66 -8.04
CA GLY A 211 -9.10 -18.45 -7.44
C GLY A 211 -9.27 -19.09 -6.06
N VAL A 212 -8.18 -19.44 -5.39
CA VAL A 212 -8.17 -20.01 -4.04
C VAL A 212 -8.18 -18.88 -3.00
N GLU A 213 -8.82 -19.10 -1.84
CA GLU A 213 -8.75 -18.15 -0.72
C GLU A 213 -7.29 -17.89 -0.35
N PHE A 214 -6.88 -16.62 -0.37
CA PHE A 214 -5.48 -16.21 -0.25
C PHE A 214 -5.26 -15.12 0.81
N THR A 215 -6.31 -14.71 1.53
CA THR A 215 -6.23 -13.54 2.44
C THR A 215 -5.22 -13.74 3.57
N LYS A 216 -5.12 -14.95 4.12
CA LYS A 216 -4.16 -15.30 5.16
C LYS A 216 -2.73 -15.20 4.62
N GLU A 217 -2.48 -15.80 3.47
CA GLU A 217 -1.17 -15.86 2.81
C GLU A 217 -0.72 -14.47 2.33
N ALA A 218 -1.63 -13.63 1.82
CA ALA A 218 -1.33 -12.24 1.49
C ALA A 218 -0.95 -11.41 2.73
N ALA A 219 -1.64 -11.61 3.86
CA ALA A 219 -1.30 -10.95 5.12
C ALA A 219 0.07 -11.41 5.64
N MET A 220 0.36 -12.73 5.59
CA MET A 220 1.69 -13.29 5.93
C MET A 220 2.79 -12.71 5.06
N ALA A 221 2.60 -12.68 3.74
CA ALA A 221 3.56 -12.15 2.79
C ALA A 221 3.87 -10.67 3.05
N LYS A 222 2.83 -9.83 3.17
CA LYS A 222 3.01 -8.38 3.42
C LYS A 222 3.72 -8.12 4.73
N TYR A 223 3.30 -8.79 5.81
CA TYR A 223 3.91 -8.68 7.12
C TYR A 223 5.39 -9.06 7.08
N TYR A 224 5.68 -10.29 6.65
CA TYR A 224 7.02 -10.85 6.72
C TYR A 224 7.98 -10.05 5.81
N ALA A 225 7.58 -9.76 4.58
CA ALA A 225 8.41 -8.95 3.67
C ALA A 225 8.72 -7.55 4.23
N SER A 226 7.76 -6.90 4.89
CA SER A 226 7.99 -5.57 5.50
C SER A 226 8.97 -5.60 6.67
N GLU A 227 9.00 -6.68 7.45
CA GLU A 227 9.96 -6.86 8.54
C GLU A 227 11.35 -7.22 8.01
N VAL A 228 11.43 -8.10 7.01
CA VAL A 228 12.69 -8.44 6.32
C VAL A 228 13.31 -7.21 5.67
N ALA A 229 12.52 -6.37 5.00
CA ALA A 229 13.03 -5.15 4.36
C ALA A 229 13.66 -4.17 5.38
N GLN A 230 13.07 -4.05 6.57
CA GLN A 230 13.65 -3.24 7.65
C GLN A 230 14.98 -3.83 8.13
N ARG A 231 15.03 -5.13 8.44
CA ARG A 231 16.27 -5.78 8.88
C ARG A 231 17.38 -5.72 7.84
N ALA A 232 17.05 -6.03 6.58
CA ALA A 232 17.99 -6.00 5.46
C ALA A 232 18.60 -4.60 5.28
N THR A 233 17.77 -3.55 5.27
CA THR A 233 18.27 -2.19 5.05
C THR A 233 19.10 -1.64 6.20
N ILE A 234 18.72 -1.93 7.46
CA ILE A 234 19.54 -1.60 8.63
C ILE A 234 20.91 -2.28 8.51
N LYS A 235 20.91 -3.60 8.26
CA LYS A 235 22.14 -4.37 8.14
C LYS A 235 23.03 -3.90 7.00
N CYS A 236 22.45 -3.55 5.85
CA CYS A 236 23.23 -3.02 4.74
C CYS A 236 23.94 -1.71 5.10
N ILE A 237 23.30 -0.80 5.83
CA ILE A 237 23.95 0.43 6.34
C ILE A 237 25.06 0.06 7.33
N ASP A 238 24.77 -0.82 8.30
CA ASP A 238 25.75 -1.25 9.30
C ASP A 238 27.01 -1.85 8.65
N TRP A 239 26.82 -2.71 7.64
CA TRP A 239 27.92 -3.38 6.94
C TRP A 239 28.77 -2.42 6.10
N MET A 240 28.15 -1.37 5.55
CA MET A 240 28.89 -0.32 4.84
C MET A 240 29.61 0.65 5.77
N GLY A 241 29.20 0.71 7.04
CA GLY A 241 29.75 1.63 8.04
C GLY A 241 29.42 3.08 7.68
N GLY A 242 30.36 4.00 7.93
CA GLY A 242 30.12 5.45 7.80
C GLY A 242 29.57 5.88 6.45
N VAL A 243 30.01 5.26 5.34
CA VAL A 243 29.55 5.64 4.00
C VAL A 243 28.08 5.27 3.76
N GLY A 244 27.58 4.19 4.36
CA GLY A 244 26.17 3.78 4.26
C GLY A 244 25.20 4.75 4.93
N PHE A 245 25.70 5.62 5.82
CA PHE A 245 24.92 6.66 6.50
C PHE A 245 24.90 8.00 5.73
N THR A 246 25.70 8.11 4.66
CA THR A 246 25.74 9.31 3.81
C THR A 246 24.72 9.23 2.68
N LYS A 247 24.33 10.39 2.13
CA LYS A 247 23.40 10.48 0.99
C LYS A 247 24.08 10.28 -0.37
N ASP A 248 25.39 10.09 -0.38
CA ASP A 248 26.16 9.75 -1.58
C ASP A 248 25.97 8.28 -1.98
N PHE A 249 25.48 7.44 -1.04
CA PHE A 249 25.17 6.04 -1.25
C PHE A 249 23.66 5.76 -1.10
N PRO A 250 23.10 4.79 -1.84
CA PRO A 250 21.66 4.57 -1.91
C PRO A 250 21.04 3.91 -0.66
N GLN A 251 21.83 3.29 0.22
CA GLN A 251 21.36 2.47 1.35
C GLN A 251 20.49 3.26 2.33
N GLU A 252 20.86 4.50 2.64
CA GLU A 252 20.05 5.39 3.49
C GLU A 252 18.66 5.62 2.92
N LYS A 253 18.54 5.73 1.59
CA LYS A 253 17.24 5.88 0.92
C LYS A 253 16.41 4.60 1.05
N PHE A 254 17.02 3.43 0.82
CA PHE A 254 16.31 2.17 1.03
C PHE A 254 15.79 2.03 2.46
N TYR A 255 16.61 2.38 3.46
CA TYR A 255 16.20 2.37 4.87
C TYR A 255 15.03 3.31 5.15
N ARG A 256 15.09 4.57 4.68
CA ARG A 256 13.96 5.51 4.83
C ARG A 256 12.69 5.00 4.15
N ASP A 257 12.83 4.42 2.96
CA ASP A 257 11.71 3.97 2.14
C ASP A 257 11.06 2.70 2.71
N CYS A 258 11.81 1.78 3.34
CA CYS A 258 11.27 0.51 3.84
C CYS A 258 10.26 0.70 4.98
N LYS A 259 10.41 1.76 5.79
CA LYS A 259 9.64 1.92 7.03
C LYS A 259 8.14 1.99 6.80
N ILE A 260 7.71 2.53 5.65
CA ILE A 260 6.29 2.65 5.30
C ILE A 260 5.63 1.27 5.10
N GLY A 261 6.42 0.25 4.74
CA GLY A 261 5.96 -1.13 4.53
C GLY A 261 5.25 -1.71 5.74
N ALA A 262 5.65 -1.34 6.97
CA ALA A 262 5.01 -1.80 8.20
C ALA A 262 3.72 -1.02 8.57
N ILE A 263 3.41 0.06 7.86
CA ILE A 263 2.37 1.03 8.25
C ILE A 263 1.18 1.00 7.30
N TYR A 264 1.39 1.28 6.01
CA TYR A 264 0.27 1.39 5.06
C TYR A 264 -0.25 0.04 4.59
N GLU A 265 -1.41 0.03 3.90
CA GLU A 265 -2.07 -1.19 3.41
C GLU A 265 -2.36 -2.20 4.55
N GLY A 266 -2.63 -1.64 5.74
CA GLY A 266 -2.80 -2.32 7.02
C GLY A 266 -1.47 -2.48 7.76
N THR A 267 -1.41 -1.96 8.99
CA THR A 267 -0.21 -2.04 9.83
C THR A 267 0.19 -3.49 10.13
N THR A 268 1.42 -3.71 10.61
CA THR A 268 1.88 -5.04 11.09
C THR A 268 0.85 -5.70 12.01
N ASN A 269 0.31 -4.97 12.99
CA ASN A 269 -0.70 -5.52 13.90
C ASN A 269 -2.01 -5.88 13.20
N MET A 270 -2.40 -5.13 12.16
CA MET A 270 -3.58 -5.49 11.37
C MET A 270 -3.37 -6.75 10.53
N GLN A 271 -2.17 -6.96 10.01
CA GLN A 271 -1.84 -8.22 9.33
C GLN A 271 -1.89 -9.39 10.31
N LEU A 272 -1.27 -9.25 11.48
CA LEU A 272 -1.27 -10.28 12.52
C LEU A 272 -2.69 -10.62 13.00
N SER A 273 -3.55 -9.60 13.18
CA SER A 273 -4.96 -9.79 13.52
C SER A 273 -5.73 -10.53 12.42
N THR A 274 -5.42 -10.23 11.15
CA THR A 274 -6.01 -10.94 10.00
C THR A 274 -5.57 -12.41 10.00
N ILE A 275 -4.29 -12.68 10.18
CA ILE A 275 -3.74 -14.04 10.24
C ILE A 275 -4.39 -14.83 11.38
N ALA A 276 -4.43 -14.26 12.59
CA ALA A 276 -5.02 -14.89 13.76
C ALA A 276 -6.51 -15.23 13.56
N LYS A 277 -7.27 -14.34 12.91
CA LYS A 277 -8.68 -14.58 12.57
C LYS A 277 -8.86 -15.80 11.66
N TYR A 278 -7.98 -15.98 10.66
CA TYR A 278 -8.04 -17.13 9.76
C TYR A 278 -7.60 -18.42 10.44
N ILE A 279 -6.54 -18.39 11.24
CA ILE A 279 -6.13 -19.54 12.06
C ILE A 279 -7.29 -19.98 12.95
N ARG A 280 -7.95 -19.06 13.67
CA ARG A 280 -9.11 -19.42 14.49
C ARG A 280 -10.18 -20.14 13.67
N LYS A 281 -10.49 -19.65 12.46
CA LYS A 281 -11.49 -20.28 11.57
C LYS A 281 -11.09 -21.70 11.16
N GLU A 282 -9.82 -21.95 10.89
CA GLU A 282 -9.30 -23.26 10.47
C GLU A 282 -9.44 -24.34 11.57
N TYR A 283 -9.32 -23.94 12.84
CA TYR A 283 -9.33 -24.87 13.97
C TYR A 283 -10.58 -24.81 14.86
N SER A 284 -11.54 -23.91 14.60
CA SER A 284 -12.81 -23.85 15.34
C SER A 284 -13.91 -24.69 14.69
N SER A 285 -13.53 -25.73 13.93
CA SER A 285 -14.45 -26.69 13.31
C SER A 285 -14.77 -27.82 14.27
#